data_AF-A0A938X5C9-F1
#
_entry.id   AF-A0A938X5C9-F1
#
_cell.length_a   1.000
_cell.length_b   1.000
_cell.length_c   1.000
_cell.angle_alpha   90.00
_cell.angle_beta   90.00
_cell.angle_gamma   90.00
#
_symmetry.space_group_name_H-M   'P 1'
#
loop_
_entity.id
_entity.type
_entity.pdbx_description
1 polymer ?
#
loop_
_entity_poly.entity_id
_entity_poly.type
_entity_poly.pdbx_seq_one_letter_code
_entity_poly.pdbx_strand_id
1 'polypeptide(L)'
;MMQQFHTQEYPTANRNYKDRLFRFVFKNKKDLLDLYNAINGTDYDNPEELEVNTLENVLYLSMKNDLSFLIDAELNLYEHQSTYNPNMPMRGLLYFAGVYTRHISSREINIYSSSPKEFPFPQHIVFYNGTQEE
;
A
#
# COMPACT_ATOMS: atom_id res chain seq x y z
N MET A 1 31.49 -14.82 -39.03
CA MET A 1 30.87 -13.51 -38.77
C MET A 1 29.86 -13.73 -37.64
N MET A 2 30.25 -13.47 -36.38
CA MET A 2 29.36 -13.61 -35.22
C MET A 2 28.98 -12.20 -34.76
N GLN A 3 27.68 -11.91 -34.70
CA GLN A 3 27.13 -10.64 -34.25
C GLN A 3 27.44 -10.43 -32.76
N GLN A 4 28.02 -9.27 -32.44
CA GLN A 4 28.17 -8.79 -31.07
C GLN A 4 26.80 -8.40 -30.53
N PHE A 5 26.38 -9.02 -29.43
CA PHE A 5 25.23 -8.59 -28.65
C PHE A 5 25.63 -7.35 -27.83
N HIS A 6 24.96 -6.22 -28.09
CA HIS A 6 25.04 -5.04 -27.24
C HIS A 6 24.31 -5.35 -25.92
N THR A 7 25.05 -5.61 -24.85
CA THR A 7 24.51 -5.57 -23.49
C THR A 7 24.24 -4.11 -23.15
N GLN A 8 22.99 -3.69 -23.14
CA GLN A 8 22.60 -2.45 -22.47
C GLN A 8 22.91 -2.63 -20.98
N GLU A 9 23.93 -1.92 -20.48
CA GLU A 9 24.17 -1.82 -19.04
C GLU A 9 22.92 -1.21 -18.39
N TYR A 10 22.15 -2.05 -17.69
CA TYR A 10 21.12 -1.56 -16.79
C TYR A 10 21.83 -0.75 -15.69
N PRO A 11 21.44 0.51 -15.45
CA PRO A 11 22.08 1.31 -14.41
C PRO A 11 21.93 0.58 -13.08
N THR A 12 23.04 0.37 -12.39
CA THR A 12 23.09 -0.24 -11.06
C THR A 12 22.06 0.46 -10.17
N ALA A 13 21.09 -0.32 -9.68
CA ALA A 13 19.91 0.22 -9.01
C ALA A 13 20.31 0.89 -7.69
N ASN A 14 20.55 2.20 -7.74
CA ASN A 14 20.96 2.98 -6.59
C ASN A 14 19.86 2.92 -5.52
N ARG A 15 20.19 2.48 -4.31
CA ARG A 15 19.27 2.43 -3.16
C ARG A 15 18.56 3.78 -2.94
N ASN A 16 19.23 4.90 -3.23
CA ASN A 16 18.69 6.25 -3.16
C ASN A 16 17.65 6.58 -4.25
N TYR A 17 17.62 5.83 -5.37
CA TYR A 17 16.63 5.97 -6.43
C TYR A 17 15.31 5.24 -6.08
N LYS A 18 15.41 4.08 -5.40
CA LYS A 18 14.24 3.30 -4.93
C LYS A 18 13.45 4.06 -3.85
N ASP A 19 14.17 4.66 -2.90
CA ASP A 19 13.61 5.56 -1.87
C ASP A 19 13.00 6.84 -2.47
N ARG A 20 13.48 7.26 -3.65
CA ARG A 20 12.94 8.39 -4.42
C ARG A 20 11.65 8.05 -5.15
N LEU A 21 11.50 6.86 -5.72
CA LEU A 21 10.30 6.46 -6.47
C LEU A 21 9.09 6.33 -5.53
N PHE A 22 9.29 5.71 -4.36
CA PHE A 22 8.32 5.74 -3.27
C PHE A 22 8.03 7.20 -2.89
N ARG A 23 9.04 7.98 -2.47
CA ARG A 23 8.82 9.41 -2.14
C ARG A 23 8.21 10.26 -3.27
N PHE A 24 8.35 9.86 -4.53
CA PHE A 24 7.84 10.60 -5.69
C PHE A 24 6.37 10.29 -5.93
N VAL A 25 5.97 9.00 -5.89
CA VAL A 25 4.56 8.59 -5.90
C VAL A 25 3.81 9.18 -4.69
N PHE A 26 4.46 9.26 -3.53
CA PHE A 26 3.85 9.72 -2.28
C PHE A 26 3.92 11.23 -2.04
N LYS A 27 4.33 12.03 -3.03
CA LYS A 27 4.39 13.50 -2.89
C LYS A 27 3.09 14.22 -3.23
N ASN A 28 2.24 13.58 -4.03
CA ASN A 28 1.04 14.21 -4.58
C ASN A 28 -0.19 13.36 -4.27
N LYS A 29 -1.16 13.93 -3.55
CA LYS A 29 -2.42 13.26 -3.22
C LYS A 29 -3.20 12.83 -4.47
N LYS A 30 -3.07 13.56 -5.58
CA LYS A 30 -3.72 13.20 -6.84
C LYS A 30 -3.18 11.88 -7.39
N ASP A 31 -1.86 11.73 -7.43
CA ASP A 31 -1.22 10.51 -7.93
C ASP A 31 -1.56 9.30 -7.03
N LEU A 32 -1.80 9.54 -5.74
CA LEU A 32 -2.27 8.51 -4.81
C LEU A 32 -3.75 8.16 -4.98
N LEU A 33 -4.59 9.13 -5.33
CA LEU A 33 -5.98 8.89 -5.67
C LEU A 33 -6.08 8.08 -6.97
N ASP A 34 -5.27 8.40 -7.97
CA ASP A 34 -5.20 7.66 -9.24
C ASP A 34 -4.77 6.20 -8.99
N LEU A 35 -3.76 5.98 -8.13
CA LEU A 35 -3.35 4.64 -7.73
C LEU A 35 -4.46 3.89 -6.99
N TYR A 36 -5.13 4.56 -6.05
CA TYR A 36 -6.25 4.00 -5.30
C TYR A 36 -7.38 3.58 -6.24
N ASN A 37 -7.78 4.46 -7.15
CA ASN A 37 -8.79 4.20 -8.18
C ASN A 37 -8.44 3.02 -9.06
N ALA A 38 -7.19 2.95 -9.55
CA ALA A 38 -6.73 1.88 -10.42
C ALA A 38 -6.79 0.49 -9.75
N ILE A 39 -6.56 0.41 -8.44
CA ILE A 39 -6.56 -0.85 -7.69
C ILE A 39 -7.97 -1.26 -7.25
N ASN A 40 -8.75 -0.30 -6.76
CA ASN A 40 -10.08 -0.56 -6.21
C ASN A 40 -11.17 -0.57 -7.30
N GLY A 41 -10.84 -0.19 -8.54
CA GLY A 41 -11.82 -0.05 -9.63
C GLY A 41 -12.80 1.10 -9.40
N THR A 42 -12.37 2.13 -8.67
CA THR A 42 -13.18 3.32 -8.33
C THR A 42 -12.81 4.50 -9.22
N ASP A 43 -13.58 5.59 -9.15
CA ASP A 43 -13.37 6.81 -9.95
C ASP A 43 -13.59 8.07 -9.09
N TYR A 44 -12.91 8.13 -7.94
CA TYR A 44 -12.92 9.31 -7.08
C TYR A 44 -12.13 10.45 -7.72
N ASP A 45 -12.60 11.67 -7.60
CA ASP A 45 -12.04 12.85 -8.26
C ASP A 45 -11.45 13.88 -7.29
N ASN A 46 -11.77 13.80 -5.99
CA ASN A 46 -11.32 14.73 -4.96
C ASN A 46 -10.17 14.16 -4.10
N PRO A 47 -8.91 14.59 -4.31
CA PRO A 47 -7.77 14.10 -3.53
C PRO A 47 -7.80 14.52 -2.05
N GLU A 48 -8.56 15.55 -1.67
CA GLU A 48 -8.63 15.99 -0.27
C GLU A 48 -9.46 15.08 0.63
N GLU A 49 -10.30 14.24 0.02
CA GLU A 49 -11.00 13.15 0.68
C GLU A 49 -10.08 11.94 0.94
N LEU A 50 -8.91 11.87 0.29
CA LEU A 50 -7.94 10.81 0.54
C LEU A 50 -7.22 11.05 1.87
N GLU A 51 -7.38 10.11 2.79
CA GLU A 51 -6.57 9.97 4.00
C GLU A 51 -5.36 9.10 3.73
N VAL A 52 -4.18 9.67 3.98
CA VAL A 52 -2.90 9.00 3.87
C VAL A 52 -2.34 8.87 5.28
N ASN A 53 -2.15 7.64 5.76
CA ASN A 53 -1.42 7.38 7.00
C ASN A 53 -0.20 6.49 6.73
N THR A 54 0.78 6.58 7.61
CA THR A 54 1.98 5.74 7.58
C THR A 54 2.01 4.83 8.80
N LEU A 55 2.40 3.57 8.59
CA LEU A 55 2.75 2.65 9.66
C LEU A 55 4.08 1.98 9.27
N GLU A 56 5.15 2.31 9.98
CA GLU A 56 6.53 1.92 9.62
C GLU A 56 6.89 2.29 8.17
N ASN A 57 7.08 1.29 7.30
CA ASN A 57 7.44 1.41 5.89
C ASN A 57 6.23 1.18 4.96
N VAL A 58 5.03 1.10 5.51
CA VAL A 58 3.81 0.80 4.78
C VAL A 58 2.87 1.98 4.81
N LEU A 59 2.24 2.21 3.66
CA LEU A 59 1.24 3.25 3.51
C LEU A 59 -0.15 2.67 3.55
N TYR A 60 -1.00 3.40 4.24
CA TYR A 60 -2.41 3.12 4.38
C TYR A 60 -3.18 4.26 3.72
N LEU A 61 -4.02 3.92 2.75
CA LEU A 61 -4.87 4.86 2.01
C LEU A 61 -6.33 4.54 2.29
N SER A 62 -7.14 5.55 2.59
CA SER A 62 -8.58 5.42 2.75
C SER A 62 -9.32 6.68 2.31
N MET A 63 -10.53 6.54 1.77
CA MET A 63 -11.39 7.70 1.47
C MET A 63 -12.17 8.13 2.71
N LYS A 64 -12.27 9.45 2.95
CA LYS A 64 -13.20 10.04 3.91
C LYS A 64 -14.62 9.80 3.42
N ASN A 65 -15.53 9.42 4.32
CA ASN A 65 -16.93 9.27 4.00
C ASN A 65 -17.76 10.05 5.05
N ASP A 66 -18.70 10.88 4.60
CA ASP A 66 -19.39 11.91 5.41
C ASP A 66 -20.30 11.35 6.53
N LEU A 67 -20.50 10.03 6.58
CA LEU A 67 -21.31 9.37 7.61
C LEU A 67 -20.54 8.38 8.48
N SER A 68 -19.27 8.11 8.17
CA SER A 68 -18.47 7.13 8.90
C SER A 68 -17.02 7.20 8.45
N PHE A 69 -16.12 7.61 9.36
CA PHE A 69 -14.67 7.50 9.16
C PHE A 69 -14.27 6.03 9.03
N LEU A 70 -14.32 5.46 7.81
CA LEU A 70 -14.08 4.08 7.35
C LEU A 70 -15.29 3.16 7.14
N ILE A 71 -16.10 3.37 6.11
CA ILE A 71 -16.94 2.29 5.54
C ILE A 71 -16.84 2.37 4.02
N ASP A 72 -16.15 1.40 3.42
CA ASP A 72 -16.71 0.40 2.47
C ASP A 72 -15.65 -0.16 1.50
N ALA A 73 -14.53 0.52 1.30
CA ALA A 73 -13.57 0.17 0.26
C ALA A 73 -12.19 -0.15 0.85
N GLU A 74 -11.96 -1.44 1.12
CA GLU A 74 -10.67 -2.13 1.20
C GLU A 74 -9.54 -1.51 2.06
N LEU A 75 -9.04 -2.27 3.04
CA LEU A 75 -7.88 -1.88 3.84
C LEU A 75 -6.61 -2.18 3.04
N ASN A 76 -6.17 -1.20 2.25
CA ASN A 76 -5.05 -1.33 1.36
C ASN A 76 -3.73 -0.92 2.02
N LEU A 77 -2.78 -1.86 2.06
CA LEU A 77 -1.41 -1.66 2.50
C LEU A 77 -0.47 -1.68 1.31
N TYR A 78 0.26 -0.58 1.12
CA TYR A 78 1.19 -0.41 0.01
C TYR A 78 2.62 -0.47 0.52
N GLU A 79 3.39 -1.40 0.00
CA GLU A 79 4.79 -1.58 0.36
C GLU A 79 5.67 -1.73 -0.87
N HIS A 80 6.89 -1.22 -0.82
CA HIS A 80 7.91 -1.47 -1.84
C HIS A 80 9.00 -2.37 -1.31
N GLN A 81 9.46 -3.31 -2.14
CA GLN A 81 10.61 -4.14 -1.85
C GLN A 81 11.58 -4.14 -3.03
N SER A 82 12.83 -3.85 -2.71
CA SER A 82 13.94 -3.87 -3.66
C SER A 82 14.58 -5.24 -3.81
N THR A 83 14.36 -6.12 -2.84
CA THR A 83 15.01 -7.42 -2.67
C THR A 83 13.91 -8.45 -2.42
N TYR A 84 14.07 -9.65 -2.98
CA TYR A 84 13.05 -10.68 -2.82
C TYR A 84 12.90 -11.06 -1.35
N ASN A 85 11.66 -11.06 -0.87
CA ASN A 85 11.34 -11.42 0.49
C ASN A 85 10.13 -12.37 0.49
N PRO A 86 10.31 -13.67 0.71
CA PRO A 86 9.19 -14.61 0.73
C PRO A 86 8.27 -14.41 1.95
N ASN A 87 8.71 -13.65 2.96
CA ASN A 87 7.97 -13.43 4.21
C ASN A 87 6.99 -12.25 4.14
N MET A 88 6.77 -11.66 2.96
CA MET A 88 5.83 -10.56 2.78
C MET A 88 4.41 -10.87 3.32
N PRO A 89 3.84 -12.07 3.14
CA PRO A 89 2.52 -12.38 3.70
C PRO A 89 2.47 -12.27 5.23
N MET A 90 3.52 -12.72 5.93
CA MET A 90 3.61 -12.61 7.38
C MET A 90 3.79 -11.16 7.84
N ARG A 91 4.55 -10.36 7.10
CA ARG A 91 4.66 -8.92 7.38
C ARG A 91 3.32 -8.21 7.20
N GLY A 92 2.60 -8.52 6.11
CA GLY A 92 1.25 -8.04 5.87
C GLY A 92 0.32 -8.33 7.04
N LEU A 93 0.30 -9.58 7.54
CA LEU A 93 -0.49 -9.97 8.72
C LEU A 93 -0.19 -9.09 9.95
N LEU A 94 1.08 -8.85 10.25
CA LEU A 94 1.48 -8.01 11.39
C LEU A 94 1.03 -6.56 11.23
N TYR A 95 1.13 -6.01 10.01
CA TYR A 95 0.64 -4.66 9.72
C TYR A 95 -0.88 -4.57 9.85
N PHE A 96 -1.63 -5.54 9.29
CA PHE A 96 -3.07 -5.59 9.44
C PHE A 96 -3.50 -5.66 10.90
N ALA A 97 -2.83 -6.47 11.72
CA ALA A 97 -3.12 -6.52 13.15
C ALA A 97 -3.00 -5.15 13.82
N GLY A 98 -1.97 -4.37 13.48
CA GLY A 98 -1.80 -2.99 13.95
C GLY A 98 -2.92 -2.06 13.48
N VAL A 99 -3.27 -2.09 12.20
CA VAL A 99 -4.33 -1.23 11.63
C VAL A 99 -5.70 -1.58 12.21
N TYR A 100 -6.05 -2.87 12.30
CA TYR A 100 -7.31 -3.30 12.91
C TYR A 100 -7.38 -2.94 14.39
N THR A 101 -6.28 -3.08 15.14
CA THR A 101 -6.24 -2.65 16.55
C THR A 101 -6.60 -1.17 16.67
N ARG A 102 -5.98 -0.32 15.84
CA ARG A 102 -6.30 1.12 15.82
C ARG A 102 -7.75 1.39 15.43
N HIS A 103 -8.28 0.68 14.43
CA HIS A 103 -9.67 0.81 13.98
C HIS A 103 -10.68 0.40 15.06
N ILE A 104 -10.42 -0.72 15.74
CA ILE A 104 -11.24 -1.22 16.84
C ILE A 104 -11.25 -0.19 17.98
N SER A 105 -10.09 0.33 18.36
CA SER A 105 -9.98 1.32 19.43
C SER A 105 -10.62 2.66 19.08
N SER A 106 -10.41 3.19 17.86
CA SER A 106 -10.92 4.51 17.48
C SER A 106 -12.45 4.57 17.34
N ARG A 107 -13.09 3.41 17.14
CA ARG A 107 -14.54 3.27 16.98
C ARG A 107 -15.22 2.56 18.14
N GLU A 108 -14.46 2.25 19.19
CA GLU A 108 -14.97 1.54 20.38
C GLU A 108 -15.69 0.23 20.01
N ILE A 109 -15.19 -0.49 18.99
CA ILE A 109 -15.84 -1.70 18.49
C ILE A 109 -15.68 -2.82 19.51
N ASN A 110 -16.79 -3.28 20.08
CA ASN A 110 -16.79 -4.45 20.96
C ASN A 110 -16.69 -5.75 20.16
N ILE A 111 -15.46 -6.23 19.94
CA ILE A 111 -15.17 -7.51 19.25
C ILE A 111 -15.52 -8.76 20.07
N TYR A 112 -15.85 -8.61 21.36
CA TYR A 112 -16.25 -9.72 22.23
C TYR A 112 -17.78 -9.88 22.33
N SER A 113 -18.54 -9.04 21.62
CA SER A 113 -20.00 -9.16 21.57
C SER A 113 -20.45 -10.38 20.75
N SER A 114 -21.67 -10.87 21.00
CA SER A 114 -22.27 -11.97 20.22
C SER A 114 -22.69 -11.58 18.80
N SER A 115 -22.86 -10.27 18.53
CA SER A 115 -23.18 -9.77 17.20
C SER A 115 -21.94 -9.71 16.31
N PRO A 116 -22.02 -10.14 15.03
CA PRO A 116 -20.91 -9.99 14.09
C PRO A 116 -20.54 -8.51 13.90
N LYS A 117 -19.25 -8.26 13.66
CA LYS A 117 -18.71 -6.93 13.33
C LYS A 117 -18.14 -6.99 11.92
N GLU A 118 -18.50 -6.00 11.12
CA GLU A 118 -17.96 -5.85 9.77
C GLU A 118 -16.63 -5.12 9.85
N PHE A 119 -15.66 -5.64 9.10
CA PHE A 119 -14.34 -5.07 8.96
C PHE A 119 -14.00 -4.96 7.48
N PRO A 120 -13.27 -3.91 7.06
CA PRO A 120 -12.83 -3.78 5.68
C PRO A 120 -11.94 -4.96 5.28
N PHE A 121 -12.06 -5.42 4.04
CA PHE A 121 -11.24 -6.51 3.52
C PHE A 121 -9.78 -6.06 3.35
N PRO A 122 -8.79 -6.78 3.89
CA PRO A 122 -7.40 -6.34 3.83
C PRO A 122 -6.73 -6.75 2.51
N GLN A 123 -6.00 -5.82 1.89
CA GLN A 123 -5.14 -6.10 0.74
C GLN A 123 -3.72 -5.61 0.99
N HIS A 124 -2.72 -6.45 0.71
CA HIS A 124 -1.31 -6.10 0.82
C HIS A 124 -0.69 -6.09 -0.58
N ILE A 125 -0.46 -4.89 -1.10
CA ILE A 125 0.10 -4.65 -2.41
C ILE A 125 1.59 -4.39 -2.26
N VAL A 126 2.40 -5.29 -2.81
CA VAL A 126 3.86 -5.22 -2.76
C VAL A 126 4.42 -4.88 -4.13
N PHE A 127 4.97 -3.69 -4.27
CA PHE A 127 5.73 -3.27 -5.44
C PHE A 127 7.13 -3.85 -5.37
N TYR A 128 7.40 -4.87 -6.16
CA TYR A 128 8.73 -5.47 -6.28
C TYR A 128 9.45 -4.93 -7.52
N ASN A 129 10.67 -4.44 -7.34
CA ASN A 129 11.53 -4.00 -8.44
C ASN A 129 12.95 -4.59 -8.40
N GLY A 130 13.11 -5.75 -7.77
CA GLY A 130 14.37 -6.48 -7.81
C GLY A 130 14.58 -7.15 -9.16
N THR A 131 15.84 -7.25 -9.57
CA THR A 131 16.26 -8.12 -10.67
C THR A 131 16.54 -9.50 -10.07
N GLN A 132 16.17 -10.57 -10.76
CA GLN A 132 16.23 -11.97 -10.29
C GLN A 132 17.65 -12.45 -9.86
N GLU A 133 18.68 -11.61 -9.99
CA GLU A 133 20.09 -11.85 -9.68
C GLU A 133 20.56 -11.31 -8.31
N GLU A 134 19.67 -10.76 -7.47
CA GLU A 134 19.95 -10.39 -6.06
C GLU A 134 19.24 -11.32 -5.06
#